data_AF-A0A7V9S2J3-F1
#
_entry.id   AF-A0A7V9S2J3-F1
#
_cell.length_a   1.000
_cell.length_b   1.000
_cell.length_c   1.000
_cell.angle_alpha   90.00
_cell.angle_beta   90.00
_cell.angle_gamma   90.00
#
_symmetry.space_group_name_H-M   'P 1'
#
loop_
_entity.id
_entity.type
_entity.pdbx_description
1 polymer ?
#
loop_
_entity_poly.entity_id
_entity_poly.type
_entity_poly.pdbx_seq_one_letter_code
_entity_poly.pdbx_strand_id
1 'polypeptide(L)'
;MLFPLQLSLAGEFFIEAMEDIKPKLDTLVDHIRAYINNRIEIARLMAIEKGALVISNVVSTFVLGLLFLFFIIFISITIAFVLSLLIGINYIGFLIVSVIYLLAALLLLWRRDKWMIEPISNVFIRSVMQDNNKKHD
;
A
#
# COMPACT_ATOMS: atom_id res chain seq x y z
N MET A 1 -10.89 74.81 -17.17
CA MET A 1 -9.65 74.48 -16.41
C MET A 1 -9.81 73.37 -15.37
N LEU A 2 -11.03 72.88 -15.04
CA LEU A 2 -11.22 71.90 -13.95
C LEU A 2 -11.07 70.41 -14.34
N PHE A 3 -11.02 70.08 -15.63
CA PHE A 3 -10.92 68.69 -16.13
C PHE A 3 -9.62 67.94 -15.71
N PRO A 4 -8.41 68.54 -15.79
CA PRO A 4 -7.18 67.83 -15.39
C PRO A 4 -7.08 67.60 -13.88
N LEU A 5 -7.77 68.41 -13.07
CA LEU A 5 -7.71 68.33 -11.60
C LEU A 5 -8.52 67.14 -11.04
N GLN A 6 -9.64 66.82 -11.68
CA GLN A 6 -10.43 65.62 -11.38
C GLN A 6 -9.69 64.32 -11.72
N LEU A 7 -8.92 64.32 -12.81
CA LEU A 7 -8.15 63.14 -13.25
C LEU A 7 -6.98 62.84 -12.31
N SER A 8 -6.36 63.88 -11.73
CA SER A 8 -5.32 63.73 -10.70
C SER A 8 -5.89 63.20 -9.39
N LEU A 9 -7.03 63.72 -8.92
CA LEU A 9 -7.72 63.25 -7.70
C LEU A 9 -8.20 61.78 -7.83
N ALA A 10 -8.73 61.40 -9.00
CA ALA A 10 -9.12 60.03 -9.28
C ALA A 10 -7.92 59.07 -9.32
N GLY A 11 -6.76 59.54 -9.79
CA GLY A 11 -5.50 58.79 -9.78
C GLY A 11 -4.99 58.55 -8.36
N GLU A 12 -4.93 59.59 -7.53
CA GLU A 12 -4.52 59.50 -6.11
C GLU A 12 -5.43 58.54 -5.33
N PHE A 13 -6.76 58.66 -5.49
CA PHE A 13 -7.73 57.76 -4.87
C PHE A 13 -7.55 56.29 -5.30
N PHE A 14 -7.20 56.04 -6.56
CA PHE A 14 -6.95 54.69 -7.07
C PHE A 14 -5.67 54.09 -6.50
N ILE A 15 -4.62 54.89 -6.31
CA ILE A 15 -3.36 54.44 -5.71
C ILE A 15 -3.56 54.12 -4.23
N GLU A 16 -4.25 54.96 -3.47
CA GLU A 16 -4.58 54.71 -2.06
C GLU A 16 -5.41 53.42 -1.90
N ALA A 17 -6.42 53.21 -2.75
CA ALA A 17 -7.20 51.97 -2.76
C ALA A 17 -6.37 50.72 -3.10
N MET A 18 -5.41 50.83 -4.01
CA MET A 18 -4.52 49.72 -4.37
C MET A 18 -3.47 49.43 -3.28
N GLU A 19 -3.01 50.47 -2.58
CA GLU A 19 -2.08 50.38 -1.46
C GLU A 19 -2.68 49.67 -0.25
N ASP A 20 -3.98 49.87 0.02
CA ASP A 20 -4.72 49.14 1.07
C ASP A 20 -5.04 47.68 0.71
N ILE A 21 -5.22 47.38 -0.58
CA ILE A 21 -5.57 46.01 -1.03
C ILE A 21 -4.34 45.09 -1.03
N LYS A 22 -3.16 45.61 -1.36
CA LYS A 22 -1.92 44.83 -1.43
C LYS A 22 -1.59 44.04 -0.13
N PRO A 23 -1.55 44.64 1.07
CA PRO A 23 -1.26 43.90 2.31
C PRO A 23 -2.36 42.88 2.64
N LYS A 24 -3.62 43.16 2.25
CA LYS A 24 -4.74 42.24 2.44
C LYS A 24 -4.65 41.02 1.52
N LEU A 25 -4.13 41.20 0.31
CA LEU A 25 -3.83 40.09 -0.61
C LEU A 25 -2.63 39.27 -0.11
N ASP A 26 -1.57 39.93 0.34
CA ASP A 26 -0.37 39.26 0.87
C ASP A 26 -0.73 38.38 2.08
N THR A 27 -1.53 38.89 3.01
CA THR A 27 -2.03 38.10 4.17
C THR A 27 -2.94 36.93 3.79
N LEU A 28 -3.77 37.07 2.75
CA LEU A 28 -4.63 35.98 2.27
C LEU A 28 -3.79 34.86 1.63
N VAL A 29 -2.79 35.25 0.84
CA VAL A 29 -1.82 34.33 0.23
C VAL A 29 -1.04 33.60 1.32
N ASP A 30 -0.62 34.27 2.38
CA ASP A 30 0.10 33.65 3.50
C ASP A 30 -0.75 32.62 4.25
N HIS A 31 -2.02 32.92 4.52
CA HIS A 31 -2.94 31.96 5.15
C HIS A 31 -3.17 30.72 4.26
N ILE A 32 -3.33 30.92 2.94
CA ILE A 32 -3.48 29.81 1.99
C ILE A 32 -2.21 28.96 1.95
N ARG A 33 -1.03 29.59 1.92
CA ARG A 33 0.27 28.89 1.99
C ARG A 33 0.41 28.09 3.27
N ALA A 34 0.08 28.68 4.42
CA ALA A 34 0.12 27.99 5.71
C ALA A 34 -0.82 26.78 5.76
N TYR A 35 -2.04 26.92 5.22
CA TYR A 35 -2.99 25.81 5.13
C TYR A 35 -2.50 24.69 4.23
N ILE A 36 -1.97 25.03 3.05
CA ILE A 36 -1.40 24.04 2.11
C ILE A 36 -0.21 23.32 2.75
N ASN A 37 0.70 24.05 3.40
CA ASN A 37 1.85 23.46 4.08
C ASN A 37 1.43 22.48 5.18
N ASN A 38 0.45 22.86 6.01
CA ASN A 38 -0.11 21.96 7.03
C ASN A 38 -0.72 20.70 6.42
N ARG A 39 -1.43 20.82 5.29
CA ARG A 39 -2.00 19.65 4.60
C ARG A 39 -0.93 18.73 4.03
N ILE A 40 0.14 19.30 3.47
CA ILE A 40 1.29 18.53 2.97
C ILE A 40 2.00 17.81 4.12
N GLU A 41 2.17 18.48 5.26
CA GLU A 41 2.81 17.89 6.44
C GLU A 41 2.00 16.71 6.99
N ILE A 42 0.68 16.87 7.12
CA ILE A 42 -0.22 15.78 7.52
C ILE A 42 -0.15 14.62 6.51
N ALA A 43 -0.15 14.92 5.21
CA ALA A 43 -0.02 13.89 4.17
C ALA A 43 1.31 13.13 4.27
N ARG A 44 2.41 13.84 4.52
CA ARG A 44 3.74 13.25 4.73
C ARG A 44 3.76 12.35 5.95
N LEU A 45 3.20 12.80 7.08
CA LEU A 45 3.11 12.02 8.31
C LEU A 45 2.27 10.76 8.10
N MET A 46 1.09 10.88 7.50
CA MET A 46 0.24 9.73 7.18
C MET A 46 0.92 8.74 6.23
N ALA A 47 1.68 9.24 5.25
CA ALA A 47 2.43 8.37 4.34
C ALA A 47 3.51 7.57 5.08
N ILE A 48 4.24 8.20 6.01
CA ILE A 48 5.24 7.53 6.84
C ILE A 48 4.59 6.51 7.77
N GLU A 49 3.53 6.89 8.48
CA GLU A 49 2.82 6.01 9.42
C GLU A 49 2.23 4.79 8.71
N LYS A 50 1.45 5.02 7.64
CA LYS A 50 0.85 3.93 6.85
C LYS A 50 1.92 3.07 6.18
N GLY A 51 2.96 3.69 5.64
CA GLY A 51 4.10 2.99 5.05
C GLY A 51 4.79 2.08 6.06
N ALA A 52 5.08 2.60 7.26
CA ALA A 52 5.69 1.85 8.34
C ALA A 52 4.81 0.68 8.80
N LEU A 53 3.50 0.87 8.93
CA LEU A 53 2.56 -0.20 9.30
C LEU A 53 2.52 -1.31 8.25
N VAL A 54 2.43 -0.95 6.95
CA VAL A 54 2.44 -1.91 5.85
C VAL A 54 3.75 -2.68 5.82
N ILE A 55 4.90 -1.99 5.87
CA ILE A 55 6.21 -2.63 5.86
C ILE A 55 6.36 -3.54 7.08
N SER A 56 5.97 -3.09 8.27
CA SER A 56 6.07 -3.89 9.50
C SER A 56 5.24 -5.17 9.41
N ASN A 57 4.02 -5.08 8.89
CA ASN A 57 3.16 -6.26 8.70
C ASN A 57 3.71 -7.21 7.63
N VAL A 58 4.22 -6.68 6.52
CA VAL A 58 4.83 -7.48 5.45
C VAL A 58 6.06 -8.19 5.97
N VAL A 59 6.97 -7.48 6.63
CA VAL A 59 8.20 -8.06 7.20
C VAL A 59 7.85 -9.10 8.27
N SER A 60 6.96 -8.79 9.19
CA SER A 60 6.55 -9.71 10.26
C SER A 60 5.95 -11.01 9.68
N THR A 61 5.03 -10.87 8.72
CA THR A 61 4.40 -12.02 8.05
C THR A 61 5.41 -12.81 7.23
N PHE A 62 6.33 -12.12 6.54
CA PHE A 62 7.38 -12.73 5.74
C PHE A 62 8.35 -13.54 6.61
N VAL A 63 8.81 -12.99 7.73
CA VAL A 63 9.68 -13.68 8.68
C VAL A 63 9.00 -14.93 9.23
N LEU A 64 7.74 -14.80 9.64
CA LEU A 64 6.97 -15.94 10.18
C LEU A 64 6.74 -17.02 9.11
N GLY A 65 6.42 -16.61 7.88
CA GLY A 65 6.28 -17.50 6.73
C GLY A 65 7.59 -18.21 6.38
N LEU A 66 8.72 -17.52 6.46
CA LEU A 66 10.04 -18.09 6.22
C LEU A 66 10.41 -19.13 7.29
N LEU A 67 10.12 -18.84 8.57
CA LEU A 67 10.33 -19.78 9.67
C LEU A 67 9.47 -21.05 9.49
N PHE A 68 8.22 -20.86 9.11
CA PHE A 68 7.29 -21.96 8.85
C PHE A 68 7.72 -22.80 7.64
N LEU A 69 8.25 -22.16 6.58
CA LEU A 69 8.82 -22.86 5.43
C LEU A 69 10.00 -23.75 5.85
N PHE A 70 10.93 -23.22 6.64
CA PHE A 70 12.04 -24.03 7.16
C PHE A 70 11.57 -25.19 8.02
N PHE A 71 10.59 -24.96 8.89
CA PHE A 71 9.99 -26.01 9.71
C PHE A 71 9.43 -27.16 8.85
N ILE A 72 8.67 -26.85 7.79
CA ILE A 72 8.14 -27.87 6.86
C ILE A 72 9.28 -28.64 6.19
N ILE A 73 10.33 -27.96 5.71
CA ILE A 73 11.47 -28.60 5.06
C ILE A 73 12.16 -29.56 6.02
N PHE A 74 12.43 -29.15 7.26
CA PHE A 74 13.07 -30.01 8.25
C PHE A 74 12.22 -31.23 8.63
N ILE A 75 10.91 -31.06 8.79
CA ILE A 75 9.99 -32.18 8.99
C ILE A 75 10.03 -33.13 7.79
N SER A 76 10.00 -32.60 6.58
CA SER A 76 10.04 -33.40 5.36
C SER A 76 11.31 -34.26 5.28
N ILE A 77 12.48 -33.66 5.57
CA ILE A 77 13.76 -34.37 5.65
C ILE A 77 13.73 -35.43 6.75
N THR A 78 13.16 -35.11 7.92
CA THR A 78 13.05 -36.05 9.04
C THR A 78 12.20 -37.25 8.67
N ILE A 79 11.03 -37.03 8.06
CA ILE A 79 10.14 -38.09 7.58
C ILE A 79 10.85 -38.96 6.54
N ALA A 80 11.52 -38.34 5.57
CA ALA A 80 12.29 -39.06 4.55
C ALA A 80 13.37 -39.94 5.18
N PHE A 81 14.09 -39.42 6.18
CA PHE A 81 15.16 -40.15 6.86
C PHE A 81 14.62 -41.30 7.71
N VAL A 82 13.53 -41.08 8.45
CA VAL A 82 12.86 -42.14 9.24
C VAL A 82 12.35 -43.25 8.33
N LEU A 83 11.67 -42.92 7.22
CA LEU A 83 11.21 -43.91 6.25
C LEU A 83 12.37 -44.69 5.64
N SER A 84 13.47 -43.98 5.34
CA SER A 84 14.68 -44.59 4.82
C SER A 84 15.32 -45.58 5.80
N LEU A 85 15.32 -45.26 7.10
CA LEU A 85 15.86 -46.13 8.14
C LEU A 85 15.01 -47.39 8.34
N LEU A 86 13.67 -47.26 8.32
CA LEU A 86 12.75 -48.40 8.44
C LEU A 86 12.90 -49.42 7.30
N ILE A 87 13.19 -48.94 6.09
CA ILE A 87 13.30 -49.77 4.88
C ILE A 87 14.73 -50.32 4.71
N GLY A 88 15.71 -49.75 5.42
CA GLY A 88 17.12 -50.16 5.37
C GLY A 88 17.86 -49.74 4.09
N ILE A 89 17.20 -48.97 3.21
CA ILE A 89 17.72 -48.54 1.92
C ILE A 89 17.68 -47.01 1.83
N ASN A 90 18.86 -46.39 1.82
CA ASN A 90 19.09 -44.95 2.02
C ASN A 90 18.32 -44.01 1.07
N TYR A 91 17.91 -44.47 -0.11
CA TYR A 91 17.29 -43.64 -1.16
C TYR A 91 15.76 -43.77 -1.23
N ILE A 92 15.18 -44.80 -0.63
CA ILE A 92 13.73 -45.07 -0.78
C ILE A 92 12.89 -44.05 -0.01
N GLY A 93 13.35 -43.58 1.15
CA GLY A 93 12.60 -42.59 1.93
C GLY A 93 12.41 -41.26 1.19
N PHE A 94 13.42 -40.80 0.46
CA PHE A 94 13.31 -39.61 -0.39
C PHE A 94 12.44 -39.86 -1.62
N LEU A 95 12.49 -41.07 -2.21
CA LEU A 95 11.69 -41.42 -3.38
C LEU A 95 10.18 -41.42 -3.07
N ILE A 96 9.78 -41.99 -1.93
CA ILE A 96 8.37 -42.00 -1.50
C ILE A 96 7.88 -40.57 -1.23
N VAL A 97 8.66 -39.75 -0.52
CA VAL A 97 8.31 -38.36 -0.23
C VAL A 97 8.21 -37.53 -1.52
N SER A 98 9.10 -37.76 -2.48
CA SER A 98 9.07 -37.10 -3.80
C SER A 98 7.80 -37.46 -4.59
N VAL A 99 7.39 -38.73 -4.61
CA VAL A 99 6.16 -39.16 -5.27
C VAL A 99 4.92 -38.55 -4.62
N ILE A 100 4.89 -38.44 -3.29
CA ILE A 100 3.79 -37.78 -2.56
C ILE A 100 3.71 -36.29 -2.93
N TYR A 101 4.84 -35.58 -2.97
CA TYR A 101 4.84 -34.18 -3.39
C TYR A 101 4.45 -34.00 -4.86
N LEU A 102 4.86 -34.92 -5.73
CA LEU A 102 4.50 -34.90 -7.15
C LEU A 102 2.99 -35.12 -7.35
N LEU A 103 2.40 -36.07 -6.63
CA LEU A 103 0.94 -36.29 -6.61
C LEU A 103 0.20 -35.06 -6.06
N ALA A 104 0.68 -34.47 -4.97
CA ALA A 104 0.09 -33.25 -4.42
C ALA A 104 0.16 -32.08 -5.41
N ALA A 105 1.30 -31.89 -6.08
CA ALA A 105 1.48 -30.88 -7.12
C ALA A 105 0.53 -31.12 -8.31
N LEU A 106 0.37 -32.36 -8.76
CA LEU A 106 -0.54 -32.71 -9.86
C LEU A 106 -2.01 -32.44 -9.47
N LEU A 107 -2.39 -32.77 -8.23
CA LEU A 107 -3.73 -32.48 -7.69
C LEU A 107 -3.99 -30.97 -7.60
N LEU A 108 -2.99 -30.20 -7.18
CA LEU A 108 -3.02 -28.73 -7.15
C LEU A 108 -3.16 -28.13 -8.56
N LEU A 109 -2.44 -28.67 -9.55
CA LEU A 109 -2.54 -28.23 -10.93
C LEU A 109 -3.92 -28.51 -11.53
N TRP A 110 -4.53 -29.65 -11.20
CA TRP A 110 -5.88 -29.96 -11.67
C TRP A 110 -6.95 -29.06 -11.02
N ARG A 111 -6.78 -28.70 -9.75
CA ARG A 111 -7.69 -27.78 -9.03
C ARG A 111 -7.30 -26.31 -9.13
N ARG A 112 -6.28 -25.97 -9.92
CA ARG A 112 -5.68 -24.63 -10.03
C ARG A 112 -6.72 -23.54 -10.27
N ASP A 113 -7.65 -23.78 -11.17
CA ASP A 113 -8.65 -22.77 -11.56
C ASP A 113 -9.63 -22.45 -10.43
N LYS A 114 -10.01 -23.43 -9.61
CA LYS A 114 -10.92 -23.21 -8.48
C LYS A 114 -10.23 -22.74 -7.20
N TRP A 115 -9.00 -23.16 -6.94
CA TRP A 115 -8.35 -22.91 -5.64
C TRP A 115 -7.44 -21.68 -5.62
N MET A 116 -6.83 -21.29 -6.75
CA MET A 116 -5.98 -20.09 -6.80
C MET A 116 -6.68 -18.88 -7.41
N ILE A 117 -7.42 -19.06 -8.52
CA ILE A 117 -7.92 -17.91 -9.30
C ILE A 117 -9.16 -17.29 -8.65
N GLU A 118 -10.12 -18.10 -8.18
CA GLU A 118 -11.35 -17.60 -7.55
C GLU A 118 -11.12 -16.76 -6.28
N PRO A 119 -10.36 -17.19 -5.25
CA PRO A 119 -10.21 -16.40 -4.04
C PRO A 119 -9.40 -15.11 -4.27
N ILE A 120 -8.38 -15.15 -5.14
CA ILE A 120 -7.56 -13.98 -5.45
C ILE A 120 -8.40 -12.96 -6.24
N SER A 121 -9.16 -13.40 -7.23
CA SER A 121 -10.05 -12.54 -8.00
C SER A 121 -11.16 -11.95 -7.12
N ASN A 122 -11.77 -12.75 -6.24
CA ASN A 122 -12.87 -12.30 -5.39
C ASN A 122 -12.39 -11.29 -4.32
N VAL A 123 -11.17 -11.44 -3.80
CA VAL A 123 -10.54 -10.43 -2.92
C VAL A 123 -10.24 -9.16 -3.69
N PHE A 124 -9.65 -9.26 -4.88
CA PHE A 124 -9.33 -8.10 -5.71
C PHE A 124 -10.58 -7.32 -6.14
N ILE A 125 -11.63 -8.02 -6.56
CA ILE A 125 -12.94 -7.44 -6.93
C ILE A 125 -13.57 -6.76 -5.70
N ARG A 126 -13.57 -7.40 -4.52
CA ARG A 126 -14.11 -6.76 -3.29
C ARG A 126 -13.32 -5.52 -2.89
N SER A 127 -11.99 -5.53 -3.00
CA SER A 127 -11.16 -4.37 -2.68
C SER A 127 -11.42 -3.17 -3.60
N VAL A 128 -11.65 -3.40 -4.90
CA VAL A 128 -11.97 -2.32 -5.86
C VAL A 128 -13.43 -1.86 -5.73
N MET A 129 -14.35 -2.78 -5.44
CA MET A 129 -15.79 -2.47 -5.37
C MET A 129 -16.18 -1.78 -4.06
N GLN A 130 -15.49 -2.05 -2.94
CA GLN A 130 -15.68 -1.31 -1.69
C GLN A 130 -15.20 0.15 -1.74
N ASP A 131 -14.25 0.47 -2.63
CA ASP A 131 -13.78 1.85 -2.84
C ASP A 131 -14.85 2.72 -3.52
N ASN A 132 -15.67 2.11 -4.41
CA ASN A 132 -16.76 2.81 -5.10
C ASN A 132 -18.03 3.02 -4.25
N ASN A 133 -18.24 2.23 -3.19
CA ASN A 133 -19.47 2.28 -2.39
C ASN A 133 -19.37 3.20 -1.15
N LYS A 134 -18.22 3.85 -0.91
CA LYS A 134 -18.07 4.89 0.13
C LYS A 134 -18.30 6.31 -0.38
N LYS A 135 -18.74 6.47 -1.64
CA LYS A 135 -18.96 7.78 -2.27
C LYS A 135 -20.44 8.15 -2.44
N HIS A 136 -21.35 7.35 -1.89
CA HIS A 136 -22.80 7.57 -2.02
C HIS A 136 -23.62 7.50 -0.72
N ASP A 137 -22.98 7.46 0.45
CA ASP A 137 -23.64 7.73 1.73
C ASP A 137 -23.09 9.02 2.35
#